data_AF-A0A958Q858-F1
#
_entry.id   AF-A0A958Q858-F1
#
_cell.length_a   1.000
_cell.length_b   1.000
_cell.length_c   1.000
_cell.angle_alpha   90.00
_cell.angle_beta   90.00
_cell.angle_gamma   90.00
#
_symmetry.space_group_name_H-M   'P 1'
#
loop_
_entity.id
_entity.type
_entity.pdbx_description
1 polymer ?
#
loop_
_entity_poly.entity_id
_entity_poly.type
_entity_poly.pdbx_seq_one_letter_code
_entity_poly.pdbx_strand_id
1 'polypeptide(L)'
;MNRLTRISSGFGLVLLMACSAEQPAQLQLAHTALIQAKADPFVVEHAPHALNEADSTFQQAEQAWRSSEDPDLAVPLANQTLTEIEMARKTAEDNAIAESKQQALVNRELNDKNSKVVALQKQNQMIMQTNQMLVDELDKLKDENDAKNILLTLNSDLLFDVDKTQLKPGAKRSLEPLVTYLER
;
A
#
# COMPACT_ATOMS: atom_id res chain seq x y z
N MET A 1 8.16 -68.41 85.24
CA MET A 1 8.27 -67.11 85.93
C MET A 1 9.17 -66.22 85.08
N ASN A 2 8.58 -65.33 84.27
CA ASN A 2 8.55 -63.85 84.48
C ASN A 2 9.95 -63.22 84.29
N ARG A 3 10.22 -62.26 83.38
CA ARG A 3 9.39 -61.19 82.81
C ARG A 3 9.90 -60.70 81.44
N LEU A 4 8.96 -60.27 80.60
CA LEU A 4 9.17 -59.36 79.46
C LEU A 4 9.57 -57.96 79.93
N THR A 5 10.45 -57.28 79.18
CA THR A 5 10.46 -55.81 79.10
C THR A 5 10.76 -55.37 77.66
N ARG A 6 9.81 -54.62 77.09
CA ARG A 6 9.83 -53.97 75.78
C ARG A 6 10.67 -52.69 75.88
N ILE A 7 11.52 -52.42 74.90
CA ILE A 7 12.12 -51.09 74.70
C ILE A 7 11.57 -50.54 73.40
N SER A 8 10.56 -49.68 73.53
CA SER A 8 10.03 -48.82 72.48
C SER A 8 10.87 -47.55 72.41
N SER A 9 11.73 -47.40 71.41
CA SER A 9 12.40 -46.13 71.11
C SER A 9 11.57 -45.34 70.12
N GLY A 10 11.04 -44.20 70.57
CA GLY A 10 10.10 -43.35 69.86
C GLY A 10 10.74 -42.61 68.67
N PHE A 11 10.08 -42.72 67.52
CA PHE A 11 10.36 -41.92 66.34
C PHE A 11 9.54 -40.62 66.45
N GLY A 12 10.17 -39.55 66.93
CA GLY A 12 9.55 -38.22 67.03
C GLY A 12 9.44 -37.58 65.66
N LEU A 13 8.28 -37.70 65.02
CA LEU A 13 7.94 -37.02 63.77
C LEU A 13 7.52 -35.57 64.08
N VAL A 14 8.45 -34.62 63.95
CA VAL A 14 8.16 -33.19 63.99
C VAL A 14 7.54 -32.79 62.65
N LEU A 15 6.21 -32.70 62.60
CA LEU A 15 5.47 -32.09 61.49
C LEU A 15 5.67 -30.58 61.55
N LEU A 16 6.61 -30.07 60.75
CA LEU A 16 6.68 -28.64 60.42
C LEU A 16 5.44 -28.30 59.59
N MET A 17 4.45 -27.65 60.20
CA MET A 17 3.41 -26.95 59.46
C MET A 17 4.06 -25.74 58.78
N ALA A 18 4.39 -25.89 57.50
CA ALA A 18 4.70 -24.77 56.64
C ALA A 18 3.40 -23.99 56.39
N CYS A 19 3.25 -22.82 57.01
CA CYS A 19 2.27 -21.84 56.57
C CYS A 19 2.68 -21.36 55.17
N SER A 20 2.10 -21.94 54.11
CA SER A 20 2.16 -21.31 52.79
C SER A 20 1.22 -20.11 52.83
N ALA A 21 1.76 -18.89 52.77
CA ALA A 21 0.96 -17.70 52.56
C ALA A 21 0.22 -17.84 51.22
N GLU A 22 -1.11 -17.90 51.26
CA GLU A 22 -1.95 -18.06 50.07
C GLU A 22 -1.93 -16.77 49.24
N GLN A 23 -1.82 -16.90 47.93
CA GLN A 23 -1.74 -15.76 47.01
C GLN A 23 -3.09 -15.00 46.96
N PRO A 24 -3.09 -13.66 46.87
CA PRO A 24 -4.32 -12.90 46.70
C PRO A 24 -5.07 -13.30 45.43
N ALA A 25 -6.39 -13.49 45.54
CA ALA A 25 -7.24 -13.89 44.43
C ALA A 25 -7.14 -12.94 43.21
N GLN A 26 -6.98 -11.65 43.45
CA GLN A 26 -6.82 -10.64 42.40
C GLN A 26 -5.54 -10.84 41.59
N LEU A 27 -4.45 -11.26 42.24
CA LEU A 27 -3.18 -11.52 41.56
C LEU A 27 -3.28 -12.75 40.64
N GLN A 28 -3.99 -13.79 41.08
CA GLN A 28 -4.26 -14.97 40.25
C GLN A 28 -5.19 -14.65 39.06
N LEU A 29 -6.19 -13.80 39.29
CA LEU A 29 -7.09 -13.31 38.23
C LEU A 29 -6.32 -12.49 37.19
N ALA A 30 -5.49 -11.54 37.63
CA ALA A 30 -4.65 -10.72 36.78
C ALA A 30 -3.68 -11.57 35.94
N HIS A 31 -3.03 -12.57 36.56
CA HIS A 31 -2.16 -13.51 35.86
C HIS A 31 -2.89 -14.26 34.74
N THR A 32 -4.08 -14.79 35.05
CA THR A 32 -4.89 -15.55 34.08
C THR A 32 -5.34 -14.65 32.93
N ALA A 33 -5.82 -13.44 33.25
CA ALA A 33 -6.24 -12.46 32.25
C ALA A 33 -5.08 -12.03 31.34
N LEU A 34 -3.88 -11.86 31.90
CA LEU A 34 -2.68 -11.49 31.16
C LEU A 34 -2.23 -12.61 30.22
N ILE A 35 -2.26 -13.87 30.66
CA ILE A 35 -1.99 -15.03 29.79
C ILE A 35 -2.98 -15.08 28.63
N GLN A 36 -4.27 -14.88 28.91
CA GLN A 36 -5.30 -14.86 27.87
C GLN A 36 -5.07 -13.71 26.88
N ALA A 37 -4.73 -12.51 27.36
CA ALA A 37 -4.44 -11.36 26.51
C ALA A 37 -3.17 -11.57 25.66
N LYS A 38 -2.13 -12.20 26.21
CA LYS A 38 -0.91 -12.58 25.48
C LYS A 38 -1.13 -13.72 24.47
N ALA A 39 -2.15 -14.54 24.67
CA ALA A 39 -2.52 -15.61 23.76
C ALA A 39 -3.51 -15.16 22.67
N ASP A 40 -4.08 -13.95 22.79
CA ASP A 40 -5.00 -13.38 21.80
C ASP A 40 -4.21 -12.71 20.68
N PRO A 41 -4.19 -13.28 19.45
CA PRO A 41 -3.44 -12.71 18.34
C PRO A 41 -3.90 -11.29 17.99
N PHE A 42 -5.19 -10.98 18.16
CA PHE A 42 -5.74 -9.68 17.82
C PHE A 42 -5.15 -8.58 18.71
N VAL A 43 -5.07 -8.83 20.01
CA VAL A 43 -4.49 -7.88 20.97
C VAL A 43 -2.98 -7.76 20.78
N VAL A 44 -2.29 -8.87 20.52
CA VAL A 44 -0.84 -8.89 20.29
C VAL A 44 -0.45 -8.10 19.03
N GLU A 45 -1.24 -8.22 17.96
CA GLU A 45 -0.99 -7.54 16.70
C GLU A 45 -1.27 -6.04 16.80
N HIS A 46 -2.42 -5.66 17.38
CA HIS A 46 -2.88 -4.27 17.32
C HIS A 46 -2.63 -3.45 18.59
N ALA A 47 -2.24 -4.05 19.72
CA ALA A 47 -1.93 -3.32 20.95
C ALA A 47 -0.71 -3.87 21.73
N PRO A 48 0.44 -4.14 21.08
CA PRO A 48 1.59 -4.74 21.75
C PRO A 48 2.16 -3.86 22.87
N HIS A 49 2.11 -2.53 22.72
CA HIS A 49 2.64 -1.62 23.74
C HIS A 49 1.78 -1.62 25.02
N ALA A 50 0.46 -1.50 24.90
CA ALA A 50 -0.47 -1.53 26.03
C ALA A 50 -0.44 -2.89 26.75
N LEU A 51 -0.25 -3.98 26.01
CA LEU A 51 -0.10 -5.32 26.59
C LEU A 51 1.21 -5.46 27.38
N ASN A 52 2.31 -4.85 26.91
CA ASN A 52 3.59 -4.83 27.64
C ASN A 52 3.52 -3.97 28.91
N GLU A 53 2.75 -2.89 28.90
CA GLU A 53 2.49 -2.08 30.09
C GLU A 53 1.77 -2.91 31.16
N ALA A 54 0.70 -3.61 30.78
CA ALA A 54 -0.01 -4.53 31.66
C ALA A 54 0.89 -5.61 32.28
N ASP A 55 1.81 -6.16 31.48
CA ASP A 55 2.80 -7.15 31.95
C ASP A 55 3.78 -6.56 32.96
N SER A 56 4.28 -5.34 32.71
CA SER A 56 5.17 -4.64 33.62
C SER A 56 4.49 -4.35 34.97
N THR A 57 3.24 -3.88 34.94
CA THR A 57 2.44 -3.66 36.16
C THR A 57 2.18 -4.95 36.91
N PHE A 58 1.92 -6.06 36.18
CA PHE A 58 1.74 -7.37 36.80
C PHE A 58 3.01 -7.86 37.49
N GLN A 59 4.18 -7.68 36.87
CA GLN A 59 5.47 -8.02 37.46
C GLN A 59 5.72 -7.24 38.76
N GLN A 60 5.34 -5.97 38.80
CA GLN A 60 5.39 -5.16 40.03
C GLN A 60 4.43 -5.70 41.09
N ALA A 61 3.21 -6.09 40.71
CA ALA A 61 2.24 -6.69 41.62
C ALA A 61 2.77 -8.01 42.23
N GLU A 62 3.38 -8.85 41.40
CA GLU A 62 3.98 -10.11 41.84
C GLU A 62 5.20 -9.87 42.75
N GLN A 63 6.03 -8.89 42.41
CA GLN A 63 7.18 -8.52 43.23
C GLN A 63 6.74 -7.98 44.59
N ALA A 64 5.74 -7.10 44.65
CA ALA A 64 5.19 -6.56 45.89
C ALA A 64 4.58 -7.64 46.78
N TRP A 65 3.96 -8.67 46.20
CA TRP A 65 3.46 -9.81 46.98
C TRP A 65 4.59 -10.71 47.52
N ARG A 66 5.66 -10.90 46.72
CA ARG A 66 6.81 -11.73 47.10
C ARG A 66 7.76 -11.04 48.06
N SER A 67 7.92 -9.72 47.97
CA SER A 67 8.73 -8.94 48.88
C SER A 67 7.92 -8.63 50.14
N SER A 68 8.51 -8.78 51.32
CA SER A 68 7.87 -8.33 52.57
C SER A 68 7.92 -6.81 52.76
N GLU A 69 8.29 -6.07 51.70
CA GLU A 69 8.55 -4.64 51.75
C GLU A 69 7.25 -3.85 51.66
N ASP A 70 6.31 -4.27 50.80
CA ASP A 70 5.00 -3.64 50.68
C ASP A 70 3.91 -4.58 50.10
N PRO A 71 3.46 -5.58 50.88
CA PRO A 71 2.46 -6.55 50.44
C PRO A 71 1.09 -5.91 50.14
N ASP A 72 0.82 -4.71 50.68
CA ASP A 72 -0.44 -4.00 50.50
C ASP A 72 -0.58 -3.42 49.08
N LEU A 73 0.53 -3.23 48.35
CA LEU A 73 0.52 -2.79 46.95
C LEU A 73 0.17 -3.89 45.95
N ALA A 74 0.30 -5.17 46.31
CA ALA A 74 0.09 -6.27 45.39
C ALA A 74 -1.33 -6.28 44.79
N VAL A 75 -2.36 -6.04 45.61
CA VAL A 75 -3.76 -6.06 45.17
C VAL A 75 -4.12 -4.84 44.30
N PRO A 76 -3.78 -3.59 44.68
CA PRO A 76 -3.94 -2.43 43.81
C PRO A 76 -3.27 -2.59 42.45
N LEU A 77 -2.01 -3.05 42.41
CA LEU A 77 -1.28 -3.27 41.16
C LEU A 77 -1.93 -4.37 40.31
N ALA A 78 -2.42 -5.46 40.92
CA ALA A 78 -3.16 -6.49 40.20
C ALA A 78 -4.46 -5.96 39.58
N ASN A 79 -5.19 -5.08 40.28
CA ASN A 79 -6.39 -4.43 39.72
C ASN A 79 -6.03 -3.45 38.59
N GLN A 80 -4.89 -2.77 38.71
CA GLN A 80 -4.38 -1.91 37.65
C GLN A 80 -4.03 -2.72 36.40
N THR A 81 -3.34 -3.86 36.54
CA THR A 81 -3.10 -4.80 35.43
C THR A 81 -4.40 -5.19 34.72
N LEU A 82 -5.45 -5.52 35.46
CA LEU A 82 -6.74 -5.89 34.86
C LEU A 82 -7.34 -4.73 34.05
N THR A 83 -7.20 -3.51 34.55
CA THR A 83 -7.64 -2.29 33.85
C THR A 83 -6.82 -2.06 32.58
N GLU A 84 -5.51 -2.22 32.65
CA GLU A 84 -4.59 -2.09 31.52
C GLU A 84 -4.84 -3.14 30.44
N ILE A 85 -5.17 -4.38 30.81
CA ILE A 85 -5.58 -5.42 29.85
C ILE A 85 -6.84 -5.01 29.09
N GLU A 86 -7.82 -4.44 29.78
CA GLU A 86 -9.04 -3.94 29.13
C GLU A 86 -8.75 -2.75 28.21
N MET A 87 -7.85 -1.85 28.61
CA MET A 87 -7.37 -0.77 27.74
C MET A 87 -6.62 -1.31 26.53
N ALA A 88 -5.82 -2.36 26.68
CA ALA A 88 -5.11 -3.00 25.57
C ALA A 88 -6.09 -3.57 24.54
N ARG A 89 -7.19 -4.20 24.98
CA ARG A 89 -8.25 -4.68 24.06
C ARG A 89 -8.91 -3.54 23.29
N LYS A 90 -9.29 -2.47 23.97
CA LYS A 90 -9.88 -1.28 23.29
C LYS A 90 -8.90 -0.62 22.33
N THR A 91 -7.65 -0.51 22.74
CA THR A 91 -6.58 0.02 21.88
C THR A 91 -6.40 -0.83 20.63
N ALA A 92 -6.51 -2.16 20.75
CA ALA A 92 -6.45 -3.07 19.62
C ALA A 92 -7.61 -2.83 18.64
N GLU A 93 -8.83 -2.66 19.15
CA GLU A 93 -10.01 -2.31 18.35
C GLU A 93 -9.83 -0.97 17.62
N ASP A 94 -9.42 0.07 18.33
CA ASP A 94 -9.22 1.40 17.77
C ASP A 94 -8.13 1.41 16.68
N ASN A 95 -7.02 0.71 16.91
CA ASN A 95 -5.93 0.60 15.94
C ASN A 95 -6.36 -0.19 14.70
N ALA A 96 -7.07 -1.31 14.86
CA ALA A 96 -7.59 -2.07 13.73
C ALA A 96 -8.57 -1.24 12.87
N ILE A 97 -9.42 -0.43 13.50
CA ILE A 97 -10.33 0.50 12.80
C ILE A 97 -9.52 1.58 12.06
N ALA A 98 -8.51 2.15 12.71
CA ALA A 98 -7.66 3.18 12.11
C ALA A 98 -6.90 2.63 10.89
N GLU A 99 -6.33 1.43 10.98
CA GLU A 99 -5.65 0.74 9.89
C GLU A 99 -6.59 0.46 8.71
N SER A 100 -7.77 -0.10 8.99
CA SER A 100 -8.80 -0.36 7.97
C SER A 100 -9.21 0.92 7.23
N LYS A 101 -9.43 2.01 7.98
CA LYS A 101 -9.74 3.32 7.40
C LYS A 101 -8.60 3.83 6.52
N GLN A 102 -7.36 3.68 6.96
CA GLN A 102 -6.20 4.11 6.21
C GLN A 102 -6.05 3.31 4.91
N GLN A 103 -6.23 1.99 4.95
CA GLN A 103 -6.22 1.14 3.76
C GLN A 103 -7.32 1.52 2.78
N ALA A 104 -8.53 1.83 3.26
CA ALA A 104 -9.62 2.29 2.41
C ALA A 104 -9.28 3.61 1.68
N LEU A 105 -8.62 4.55 2.36
CA LEU A 105 -8.17 5.80 1.75
C LEU A 105 -7.10 5.56 0.67
N VAL A 106 -6.10 4.72 0.97
CA VAL A 106 -5.05 4.37 0.00
C VAL A 106 -5.65 3.68 -1.23
N ASN A 107 -6.57 2.74 -1.04
CA ASN A 107 -7.24 2.05 -2.14
C ASN A 107 -8.09 3.00 -2.98
N ARG A 108 -8.77 3.96 -2.35
CA ARG A 108 -9.52 4.99 -3.05
C ARG A 108 -8.59 5.86 -3.91
N GLU A 109 -7.48 6.32 -3.35
CA GLU A 109 -6.51 7.13 -4.08
C GLU A 109 -5.91 6.34 -5.26
N LEU A 110 -5.59 5.07 -5.06
CA LEU A 110 -5.06 4.20 -6.10
C LEU A 110 -6.08 4.00 -7.24
N ASN A 111 -7.35 3.79 -6.91
CA ASN A 111 -8.42 3.69 -7.91
C ASN A 111 -8.60 4.99 -8.69
N ASP A 112 -8.54 6.15 -8.02
CA ASP A 112 -8.62 7.46 -8.67
C ASP A 112 -7.42 7.68 -9.61
N LYS A 113 -6.21 7.27 -9.23
CA LYS A 113 -5.03 7.33 -10.10
C LYS A 113 -5.17 6.37 -11.29
N ASN A 114 -5.58 5.13 -11.05
CA ASN A 114 -5.76 4.13 -12.10
C ASN A 114 -6.80 4.56 -13.12
N SER A 115 -7.93 5.13 -12.68
CA SER A 115 -8.96 5.64 -13.60
C SER A 115 -8.43 6.77 -14.49
N LYS A 116 -7.61 7.69 -13.94
CA LYS A 116 -6.94 8.75 -14.73
C LYS A 116 -5.93 8.17 -15.71
N VAL A 117 -5.13 7.20 -15.30
CA VAL A 117 -4.16 6.53 -16.19
C VAL A 117 -4.90 5.85 -17.35
N VAL A 118 -5.97 5.13 -17.08
CA VAL A 118 -6.80 4.49 -18.11
C VAL A 118 -7.40 5.53 -19.07
N ALA A 119 -7.90 6.65 -18.55
CA ALA A 119 -8.44 7.73 -19.38
C ALA A 119 -7.37 8.35 -20.30
N LEU A 120 -6.18 8.63 -19.77
CA LEU A 120 -5.06 9.17 -20.54
C LEU A 120 -4.55 8.18 -21.58
N GLN A 121 -4.48 6.89 -21.25
CA GLN A 121 -4.11 5.84 -22.20
C GLN A 121 -5.11 5.76 -23.36
N LYS A 122 -6.41 5.81 -23.06
CA LYS A 122 -7.45 5.84 -24.09
C LYS A 122 -7.32 7.09 -24.98
N GLN A 123 -7.07 8.26 -24.40
CA GLN A 123 -6.86 9.49 -25.15
C GLN A 123 -5.64 9.39 -26.07
N ASN A 124 -4.51 8.91 -25.56
CA ASN A 124 -3.30 8.72 -26.36
C ASN A 124 -3.52 7.72 -27.50
N GLN A 125 -4.26 6.64 -27.26
CA GLN A 125 -4.59 5.68 -28.32
C GLN A 125 -5.45 6.33 -29.42
N MET A 126 -6.43 7.15 -29.06
CA MET A 126 -7.25 7.89 -30.04
C MET A 126 -6.40 8.89 -30.84
N ILE A 127 -5.47 9.59 -30.19
CA ILE A 127 -4.55 10.52 -30.86
C ILE A 127 -3.65 9.75 -31.84
N MET A 128 -3.10 8.60 -31.45
CA MET A 128 -2.29 7.76 -32.33
C MET A 128 -3.09 7.28 -33.54
N GLN A 129 -4.33 6.83 -33.35
CA GLN A 129 -5.21 6.43 -34.45
C GLN A 129 -5.52 7.59 -35.39
N THR A 130 -5.80 8.78 -34.83
CA THR A 130 -6.08 9.98 -35.62
C THR A 130 -4.86 10.40 -36.42
N ASN A 131 -3.68 10.41 -35.79
CA ASN A 131 -2.43 10.74 -36.46
C ASN A 131 -2.14 9.77 -37.60
N GLN A 132 -2.38 8.47 -37.42
CA GLN A 132 -2.20 7.50 -38.50
C GLN A 132 -3.14 7.79 -39.68
N MET A 133 -4.43 8.03 -39.42
CA MET A 133 -5.39 8.37 -40.47
C MET A 133 -5.01 9.64 -41.24
N LEU A 134 -4.50 10.66 -40.54
CA LEU A 134 -4.05 11.90 -41.17
C LEU A 134 -2.80 11.69 -42.03
N VAL A 135 -1.84 10.87 -41.58
CA VAL A 135 -0.67 10.51 -42.38
C VAL A 135 -1.09 9.78 -43.66
N ASP A 136 -1.96 8.78 -43.54
CA ASP A 136 -2.47 8.02 -44.69
C ASP A 136 -3.20 8.91 -45.70
N GLU A 137 -3.96 9.91 -45.23
CA GLU A 137 -4.66 10.87 -46.09
C GLU A 137 -3.68 11.83 -46.79
N LEU A 138 -2.66 12.32 -46.06
CA LEU A 138 -1.63 13.16 -46.65
C LEU A 138 -0.86 12.44 -47.76
N ASP A 139 -0.59 11.15 -47.59
CA ASP A 139 0.10 10.36 -48.61
C ASP A 139 -0.77 10.16 -49.86
N LYS A 140 -2.07 9.85 -49.70
CA LYS A 140 -3.00 9.82 -50.84
C LYS A 140 -3.09 11.16 -51.57
N LEU A 141 -3.17 12.26 -50.82
CA LEU A 141 -3.25 13.60 -51.41
C LEU A 141 -1.97 14.00 -52.15
N LYS A 142 -0.80 13.57 -51.68
CA LYS A 142 0.46 13.77 -52.42
C LYS A 142 0.42 13.01 -53.73
N ASP A 143 0.08 11.72 -53.69
CA ASP A 143 0.00 10.88 -54.88
C ASP A 143 -1.01 11.44 -55.91
N GLU A 144 -2.16 11.93 -55.46
CA GLU A 144 -3.16 12.57 -56.33
C GLU A 144 -2.69 13.92 -56.92
N ASN A 145 -1.95 14.72 -56.16
CA ASN A 145 -1.46 16.02 -56.64
C ASN A 145 -0.25 15.88 -57.58
N ASP A 146 0.64 14.93 -57.32
CA ASP A 146 1.77 14.60 -58.19
C ASP A 146 1.29 14.06 -59.55
N ALA A 147 0.14 13.38 -59.57
CA ALA A 147 -0.50 12.93 -60.81
C ALA A 147 -1.17 14.06 -61.63
N LYS A 148 -1.47 15.22 -61.03
CA LYS A 148 -2.29 16.28 -61.66
C LYS A 148 -1.56 17.59 -61.93
N ASN A 149 -0.44 17.86 -61.28
CA ASN A 149 0.26 19.15 -61.40
C ASN A 149 1.69 18.99 -61.92
N ILE A 150 1.90 19.22 -63.21
CA ILE A 150 3.24 19.39 -63.79
C ILE A 150 3.61 20.87 -63.72
N LEU A 151 4.46 21.26 -62.75
CA LEU A 151 5.06 22.60 -62.74
C LEU A 151 6.22 22.64 -63.73
N LEU A 152 5.95 23.18 -64.93
CA LEU A 152 6.97 23.36 -65.94
C LEU A 152 7.50 24.79 -65.94
N THR A 153 8.68 24.98 -65.36
CA THR A 153 9.41 26.26 -65.50
C THR A 153 10.16 26.25 -66.83
N LEU A 154 9.72 27.09 -67.75
CA LEU A 154 10.37 27.25 -69.05
C LEU A 154 11.60 28.15 -68.87
N ASN A 155 12.80 27.55 -68.91
CA ASN A 155 14.08 28.26 -68.84
C ASN A 155 14.45 29.02 -70.13
N SER A 156 13.50 29.24 -71.04
CA SER A 156 13.78 29.93 -72.30
C SER A 156 13.60 31.43 -72.14
N ASP A 157 14.68 32.16 -72.43
CA ASP A 157 14.73 33.61 -72.55
C ASP A 157 13.51 34.16 -73.30
N LEU A 158 12.71 34.98 -72.61
CA LEU A 158 11.63 35.81 -73.14
C LEU A 158 10.78 35.16 -74.25
N LEU A 159 9.77 34.39 -73.83
CA LEU A 159 8.74 33.81 -74.72
C LEU A 159 8.01 34.88 -75.56
N PHE A 160 7.93 36.09 -75.02
CA PHE A 160 7.26 37.25 -75.59
C PHE A 160 8.25 38.40 -75.76
N ASP A 161 7.97 39.31 -76.69
CA ASP A 161 8.62 40.62 -76.74
C ASP A 161 8.02 41.57 -75.69
N VAL A 162 8.74 42.65 -75.36
CA VAL A 162 8.25 43.70 -74.47
C VAL A 162 6.95 44.28 -75.02
N ASP A 163 5.91 44.33 -74.17
CA ASP A 163 4.56 44.81 -74.48
C ASP A 163 3.81 44.08 -75.62
N LYS A 164 4.21 42.86 -75.97
CA LYS A 164 3.51 42.03 -76.96
C LYS A 164 3.04 40.72 -76.35
N THR A 165 1.84 40.28 -76.74
CA THR A 165 1.27 38.97 -76.33
C THR A 165 1.57 37.85 -77.33
N GLN A 166 2.33 38.14 -78.40
CA GLN A 166 2.65 37.19 -79.45
C GLN A 166 3.96 36.46 -79.16
N LEU A 167 3.90 35.13 -79.22
CA LEU A 167 5.04 34.24 -79.04
C LEU A 167 6.10 34.47 -80.11
N LYS A 168 7.37 34.58 -79.70
CA LYS A 168 8.50 34.62 -80.61
C LYS A 168 8.57 33.34 -81.46
N PRO A 169 9.07 33.41 -82.70
CA PRO A 169 9.26 32.22 -83.54
C PRO A 169 10.13 31.13 -82.88
N GLY A 170 11.15 31.53 -82.11
CA GLY A 170 11.99 30.61 -81.34
C GLY A 170 11.25 29.94 -80.17
N ALA A 171 10.40 30.69 -79.48
CA ALA A 171 9.57 30.18 -78.38
C ALA A 171 8.54 29.15 -78.87
N LYS A 172 7.96 29.35 -80.07
CA LYS A 172 7.03 28.39 -80.67
C LYS A 172 7.68 27.02 -80.89
N ARG A 173 8.91 26.98 -81.44
CA ARG A 173 9.65 25.72 -81.61
C ARG A 173 10.02 25.06 -80.29
N SER A 174 10.28 25.85 -79.25
CA SER A 174 10.59 25.31 -77.92
C SER A 174 9.36 24.77 -77.18
N LEU A 175 8.15 25.27 -77.52
CA LEU A 175 6.88 24.83 -76.94
C LEU A 175 6.25 23.64 -77.68
N GLU A 176 6.57 23.46 -78.97
CA GLU A 176 6.03 22.39 -79.81
C GLU A 176 6.22 20.96 -79.25
N PRO A 177 7.38 20.61 -78.63
CA PRO A 177 7.55 19.31 -77.95
C PRO A 177 6.65 19.14 -76.73
N LEU A 178 6.32 20.24 -76.04
CA LEU A 178 5.49 20.23 -74.84
C LEU A 178 4.01 20.07 -75.19
N VAL A 179 3.56 20.74 -76.24
CA VAL A 179 2.21 20.57 -76.79
C VAL A 179 2.02 19.12 -77.26
N THR A 180 3.00 18.58 -77.98
CA THR A 180 2.98 17.19 -78.45
C THR A 180 2.93 16.17 -77.31
N TYR A 181 3.53 16.49 -76.16
CA TYR A 181 3.51 15.66 -74.97
C TYR A 181 2.19 15.73 -74.19
N LEU A 182 1.52 16.90 -74.17
CA LEU A 182 0.25 17.11 -73.46
C LEU A 182 -0.99 16.69 -74.27
N GLU A 183 -0.90 16.62 -75.61
CA GLU A 183 -1.99 16.17 -76.49
C GLU A 183 -2.06 14.63 -76.65
N ARG A 184 -1.11 13.90 -76.07
CA ARG A 184 -1.14 12.43 -75.96
C ARG A 184 -1.80 11.99 -74.66
#